data_AF-A0A7Y5RVF2-F1
#
_entry.id   AF-A0A7Y5RVF2-F1
#
_cell.length_a   1.000
_cell.length_b   1.000
_cell.length_c   1.000
_cell.angle_alpha   90.00
_cell.angle_beta   90.00
_cell.angle_gamma   90.00
#
_symmetry.space_group_name_H-M   'P 1'
#
loop_
_entity.id
_entity.type
_entity.pdbx_description
1 polymer ?
#
loop_
_entity_poly.entity_id
_entity_poly.type
_entity_poly.pdbx_seq_one_letter_code
_entity_poly.pdbx_strand_id
1 'polypeptide(L)'
;MRALSFERAFMAAEHVRGRLHRTTAALDRHGVPYAVIGGHAVAAHVARVDCDAVRNTNDVDILLRRDDWMQAVSAMQQAGFDAAEVAGIPMFVDRDDPSPRRGVHVVFAAERTRANDAHAAPDVTDFEVAEEGYRVVNLRALLIMKLTAFRRKDQVHVEDMLELNMLPREMVAQLPADLRARLDEIRASMRPEADG
;
A
#
# COMPACT_ATOMS: atom_id res chain seq x y z
N MET A 1 1.32 -31.33 -13.18
CA MET A 1 1.92 -29.98 -13.26
C MET A 1 0.98 -29.11 -14.08
N ARG A 2 0.59 -27.91 -13.61
CA ARG A 2 -0.24 -27.00 -14.43
C ARG A 2 0.62 -26.37 -15.52
N ALA A 3 0.08 -26.21 -16.73
CA ALA A 3 0.77 -25.54 -17.83
C ALA A 3 1.01 -24.05 -17.52
N LEU A 4 2.07 -23.49 -18.13
CA LEU A 4 2.29 -22.04 -18.16
C LEU A 4 1.09 -21.34 -18.82
N SER A 5 0.63 -20.22 -18.26
CA SER A 5 -0.57 -19.54 -18.73
C SER A 5 -0.49 -18.03 -18.45
N PHE A 6 -0.43 -17.25 -19.53
CA PHE A 6 -0.52 -15.78 -19.46
C PHE A 6 -1.91 -15.32 -19.00
N GLU A 7 -2.97 -15.99 -19.49
CA GLU A 7 -4.35 -15.72 -19.07
C GLU A 7 -4.50 -15.73 -17.55
N ARG A 8 -3.96 -16.76 -16.88
CA ARG A 8 -4.02 -16.83 -15.42
C ARG A 8 -3.24 -15.73 -14.72
N ALA A 9 -2.17 -15.22 -15.34
CA ALA A 9 -1.39 -14.11 -14.79
C ALA A 9 -2.17 -12.79 -14.91
N PHE A 10 -2.80 -12.52 -16.07
CA PHE A 10 -3.64 -11.33 -16.26
C PHE A 10 -4.87 -11.36 -15.35
N MET A 11 -5.56 -12.50 -15.26
CA MET A 11 -6.70 -12.66 -14.35
C MET A 11 -6.31 -12.47 -12.88
N ALA A 12 -5.08 -12.81 -12.49
CA ALA A 12 -4.62 -12.55 -11.13
C ALA A 12 -4.52 -11.04 -10.84
N ALA A 13 -3.99 -10.24 -11.77
CA ALA A 13 -3.94 -8.79 -11.63
C ALA A 13 -5.34 -8.17 -11.60
N GLU A 14 -6.24 -8.61 -12.49
CA GLU A 14 -7.64 -8.14 -12.52
C GLU A 14 -8.39 -8.47 -11.23
N HIS A 15 -8.18 -9.65 -10.64
CA HIS A 15 -8.79 -9.99 -9.35
C HIS A 15 -8.32 -9.07 -8.22
N VAL A 16 -7.05 -8.70 -8.19
CA VAL A 16 -6.52 -7.77 -7.19
C VAL A 16 -7.15 -6.38 -7.37
N ARG A 17 -7.20 -5.88 -8.61
CA ARG A 17 -7.86 -4.62 -8.96
C ARG A 17 -9.33 -4.61 -8.58
N GLY A 18 -10.05 -5.70 -8.85
CA GLY A 18 -11.45 -5.86 -8.47
C GLY A 18 -11.67 -5.83 -6.96
N ARG A 19 -10.79 -6.47 -6.17
CA ARG A 19 -10.83 -6.39 -4.70
C ARG A 19 -10.58 -4.97 -4.20
N LEU A 20 -9.59 -4.27 -4.75
CA LEU A 20 -9.33 -2.87 -4.41
C LEU A 20 -10.58 -2.01 -4.64
N HIS A 21 -11.19 -2.10 -5.82
CA HIS A 21 -12.36 -1.30 -6.17
C HIS A 21 -13.58 -1.61 -5.29
N ARG A 22 -13.86 -2.89 -5.02
CA ARG A 22 -14.95 -3.28 -4.11
C ARG A 22 -14.72 -2.76 -2.69
N THR A 23 -13.49 -2.78 -2.21
CA THR A 23 -13.11 -2.28 -0.88
C THR A 23 -13.34 -0.78 -0.78
N THR A 24 -12.76 -0.02 -1.71
CA THR A 24 -12.84 1.46 -1.68
C THR A 24 -14.28 1.93 -1.85
N ALA A 25 -15.03 1.34 -2.80
CA ALA A 25 -16.44 1.65 -3.00
C ALA A 25 -17.30 1.36 -1.76
N ALA A 26 -17.03 0.26 -1.05
CA ALA A 26 -17.75 -0.07 0.18
C ALA A 26 -17.49 0.97 1.28
N LEU A 27 -16.23 1.30 1.53
CA LEU A 27 -15.84 2.26 2.55
C LEU A 27 -16.38 3.67 2.23
N ASP A 28 -16.29 4.11 0.97
CA ASP A 28 -16.82 5.40 0.53
C ASP A 28 -18.34 5.49 0.68
N ARG A 29 -19.08 4.45 0.26
CA ARG A 29 -20.54 4.39 0.38
C ARG A 29 -21.01 4.54 1.83
N HIS A 30 -20.23 4.06 2.77
CA HIS A 30 -20.55 4.11 4.20
C HIS A 30 -19.86 5.26 4.94
N GLY A 31 -19.14 6.13 4.24
CA GLY A 31 -18.46 7.29 4.82
C GLY A 31 -17.35 6.92 5.81
N VAL A 32 -16.74 5.74 5.65
CA VAL A 32 -15.64 5.29 6.50
C VAL A 32 -14.35 5.98 6.05
N PRO A 33 -13.64 6.72 6.91
CA PRO A 33 -12.34 7.29 6.56
C PRO A 33 -11.29 6.20 6.34
N TYR A 34 -10.61 6.23 5.20
CA TYR A 34 -9.54 5.30 4.86
C TYR A 34 -8.53 5.93 3.90
N ALA A 35 -7.39 5.27 3.72
CA ALA A 35 -6.49 5.50 2.58
C ALA A 35 -5.93 4.18 2.06
N VAL A 36 -5.82 4.03 0.74
CA VAL A 36 -5.09 2.92 0.11
C VAL A 36 -3.60 3.13 0.36
N ILE A 37 -2.90 2.10 0.79
CA ILE A 37 -1.47 2.10 1.11
C ILE A 37 -0.76 0.98 0.34
N GLY A 38 0.44 0.60 0.78
CA GLY A 38 1.08 -0.63 0.30
C GLY A 38 1.59 -0.53 -1.13
N GLY A 39 1.50 -1.62 -1.90
CA GLY A 39 1.97 -1.66 -3.29
C GLY A 39 1.11 -0.85 -4.25
N HIS A 40 -0.21 -0.82 -4.03
CA HIS A 40 -1.12 -0.06 -4.89
C HIS A 40 -0.90 1.44 -4.80
N ALA A 41 -0.60 1.96 -3.61
CA ALA A 41 -0.25 3.37 -3.47
C ALA A 41 1.03 3.73 -4.24
N VAL A 42 2.05 2.85 -4.23
CA VAL A 42 3.27 3.05 -5.04
C VAL A 42 2.92 3.06 -6.51
N ALA A 43 2.17 2.05 -6.98
CA ALA A 43 1.75 1.95 -8.37
C ALA A 43 1.00 3.20 -8.85
N ALA A 44 0.08 3.74 -8.04
CA ALA A 44 -0.66 4.95 -8.38
C ALA A 44 0.25 6.18 -8.49
N HIS A 45 1.20 6.37 -7.55
CA HIS A 45 2.14 7.49 -7.62
C HIS A 45 3.14 7.37 -8.76
N VAL A 46 3.61 6.16 -9.05
CA VAL A 46 4.53 5.88 -10.17
C VAL A 46 3.81 6.11 -11.50
N ALA A 47 2.60 5.57 -11.68
CA ALA A 47 1.82 5.71 -12.91
C ALA A 47 1.53 7.18 -13.27
N ARG A 48 1.45 8.07 -12.27
CA ARG A 48 1.31 9.52 -12.50
C ARG A 48 2.53 10.15 -13.18
N VAL A 49 3.71 9.55 -13.02
CA VAL A 49 4.98 10.04 -13.57
C VAL A 49 5.40 9.24 -14.80
N ASP A 50 5.39 7.91 -14.69
CA ASP A 50 5.76 6.97 -15.73
C ASP A 50 4.95 5.67 -15.59
N CYS A 51 4.06 5.42 -16.56
CA CYS A 51 3.24 4.20 -16.60
C CYS A 51 4.06 2.94 -16.87
N ASP A 52 5.19 3.04 -17.58
CA ASP A 52 5.98 1.88 -17.99
C ASP A 52 6.87 1.35 -16.85
N ALA A 53 7.07 2.16 -15.80
CA ALA A 53 7.80 1.81 -14.58
C ALA A 53 6.94 1.11 -13.51
N VAL A 54 5.63 0.93 -13.75
CA VAL A 54 4.70 0.40 -12.74
C VAL A 54 4.96 -1.08 -12.44
N ARG A 55 5.10 -1.39 -11.14
CA ARG A 55 5.12 -2.77 -10.64
C ARG A 55 3.74 -3.18 -10.12
N ASN A 56 3.31 -4.38 -10.48
CA ASN A 56 2.08 -4.96 -9.95
C ASN A 56 2.26 -5.50 -8.52
N THR A 57 1.22 -5.35 -7.71
CA THR A 57 1.12 -5.96 -6.38
C THR A 57 -0.01 -7.01 -6.37
N ASN A 58 0.14 -8.02 -5.51
CA ASN A 58 -0.94 -8.98 -5.23
C ASN A 58 -1.72 -8.62 -3.96
N ASP A 59 -1.16 -7.71 -3.16
CA ASP A 59 -1.67 -7.30 -1.86
C ASP A 59 -2.56 -6.05 -2.04
N VAL A 60 -3.72 -6.04 -1.36
CA VAL A 60 -4.51 -4.82 -1.13
C VAL A 60 -4.30 -4.45 0.33
N ASP A 61 -3.75 -3.27 0.57
CA ASP A 61 -3.48 -2.77 1.91
C ASP A 61 -4.22 -1.43 2.10
N ILE A 62 -4.94 -1.27 3.20
CA ILE A 62 -5.64 -0.03 3.56
C ILE A 62 -5.24 0.45 4.96
N LEU A 63 -5.36 1.75 5.15
CA LEU A 63 -5.21 2.44 6.42
C LEU A 63 -6.59 2.77 6.98
N LEU A 64 -6.81 2.50 8.27
CA LEU A 64 -8.05 2.82 9.00
C LEU A 64 -7.70 3.37 10.39
N ARG A 65 -8.51 4.24 10.97
CA ARG A 65 -8.40 4.47 12.43
C ARG A 65 -9.01 3.30 13.18
N ARG A 66 -8.47 3.00 14.36
CA ARG A 66 -9.01 1.92 15.21
C ARG A 66 -10.46 2.16 15.61
N ASP A 67 -10.83 3.41 15.86
CA ASP A 67 -12.20 3.78 16.22
C ASP A 67 -13.19 3.54 15.07
N ASP A 68 -12.71 3.62 13.82
CA ASP A 68 -13.52 3.37 12.61
C ASP A 68 -13.62 1.87 12.27
N TRP A 69 -12.90 0.99 12.99
CA TRP A 69 -12.83 -0.44 12.69
C TRP A 69 -14.22 -1.10 12.61
N MET A 70 -15.08 -0.88 13.60
CA MET A 70 -16.40 -1.49 13.63
C MET A 70 -17.30 -1.00 12.49
N GLN A 71 -17.17 0.27 12.10
CA GLN A 71 -17.89 0.83 10.95
C GLN A 71 -17.37 0.21 9.64
N ALA A 72 -16.05 0.08 9.49
CA ALA A 72 -15.41 -0.57 8.36
C ALA A 72 -15.86 -2.04 8.23
N VAL A 73 -15.92 -2.79 9.34
CA VAL A 73 -16.43 -4.17 9.35
C VAL A 73 -17.86 -4.23 8.79
N SER A 74 -18.75 -3.35 9.25
CA SER A 74 -20.13 -3.32 8.77
C SER A 74 -20.24 -2.98 7.28
N ALA A 75 -19.42 -2.04 6.79
CA ALA A 75 -19.37 -1.65 5.39
C ALA A 75 -18.82 -2.81 4.51
N MET A 76 -17.73 -3.42 4.93
CA MET A 76 -17.07 -4.51 4.20
C MET A 76 -17.93 -5.78 4.15
N GLN A 77 -18.68 -6.08 5.21
CA GLN A 77 -19.65 -7.18 5.22
C GLN A 77 -20.76 -7.02 4.17
N GLN A 78 -21.25 -5.80 3.95
CA GLN A 78 -22.23 -5.51 2.91
C GLN A 78 -21.65 -5.66 1.49
N ALA A 79 -20.33 -5.55 1.36
CA ALA A 79 -19.61 -5.78 0.11
C ALA A 79 -19.12 -7.24 -0.07
N GLY A 80 -19.54 -8.15 0.82
CA GLY A 80 -19.21 -9.58 0.73
C GLY A 80 -17.85 -9.97 1.32
N PHE A 81 -17.29 -9.15 2.21
CA PHE A 81 -16.06 -9.49 2.93
C PHE A 81 -16.35 -9.78 4.41
N ASP A 82 -15.66 -10.77 4.97
CA ASP A 82 -15.68 -11.07 6.39
C ASP A 82 -14.40 -10.58 7.06
N ALA A 83 -14.55 -9.98 8.25
CA ALA A 83 -13.41 -9.56 9.06
C ALA A 83 -12.70 -10.79 9.63
N ALA A 84 -11.37 -10.79 9.55
CA ALA A 84 -10.52 -11.85 10.06
C ALA A 84 -9.25 -11.27 10.67
N GLU A 85 -8.57 -12.08 11.47
CA GLU A 85 -7.24 -11.78 11.98
C GLU A 85 -6.34 -12.98 11.75
N VAL A 86 -5.18 -12.76 11.13
CA VAL A 86 -4.18 -13.82 10.90
C VAL A 86 -2.83 -13.36 11.42
N ALA A 87 -2.28 -14.12 12.36
CA ALA A 87 -1.01 -13.81 13.02
C ALA A 87 -0.97 -12.38 13.61
N GLY A 88 -2.09 -11.92 14.20
CA GLY A 88 -2.21 -10.59 14.80
C GLY A 88 -2.43 -9.45 13.79
N ILE A 89 -2.63 -9.76 12.51
CA ILE A 89 -2.87 -8.76 11.46
C ILE A 89 -4.37 -8.75 11.12
N PRO A 90 -5.09 -7.64 11.38
CA PRO A 90 -6.48 -7.49 10.99
C PRO A 90 -6.60 -7.36 9.47
N MET A 91 -7.63 -7.99 8.91
CA MET A 91 -7.88 -7.97 7.47
C MET A 91 -9.35 -8.24 7.14
N PHE A 92 -9.73 -7.98 5.89
CA PHE A 92 -10.99 -8.38 5.31
C PHE A 92 -10.76 -9.48 4.26
N VAL A 93 -11.50 -10.58 4.34
CA VAL A 93 -11.38 -11.72 3.44
C VAL A 93 -12.65 -11.87 2.63
N ASP A 94 -12.51 -12.08 1.32
CA ASP A 94 -13.65 -12.30 0.42
C ASP A 94 -14.40 -13.58 0.81
N ARG A 95 -15.73 -13.49 1.01
CA ARG A 95 -16.56 -14.64 1.40
C ARG A 95 -16.67 -15.68 0.29
N ASP A 96 -16.63 -15.26 -0.97
CA ASP A 96 -16.82 -16.15 -2.11
C ASP A 96 -15.51 -16.84 -2.55
N ASP A 97 -14.36 -16.33 -2.11
CA ASP A 97 -13.03 -16.91 -2.40
C ASP A 97 -12.06 -16.78 -1.20
N PRO A 98 -12.41 -17.37 -0.04
CA PRO A 98 -11.77 -17.09 1.24
C PRO A 98 -10.29 -17.50 1.22
N SER A 99 -9.41 -16.50 1.37
CA SER A 99 -7.98 -16.71 1.46
C SER A 99 -7.32 -15.52 2.15
N PRO A 100 -6.67 -15.72 3.30
CA PRO A 100 -5.90 -14.67 3.97
C PRO A 100 -4.83 -14.04 3.08
N ARG A 101 -4.21 -14.83 2.18
CA ARG A 101 -3.21 -14.33 1.22
C ARG A 101 -3.78 -13.35 0.20
N ARG A 102 -5.10 -13.36 0.01
CA ARG A 102 -5.84 -12.47 -0.90
C ARG A 102 -6.73 -11.51 -0.11
N GLY A 103 -6.51 -11.38 1.19
CA GLY A 103 -7.24 -10.44 2.03
C GLY A 103 -6.86 -9.00 1.72
N VAL A 104 -7.71 -8.09 2.18
CA VAL A 104 -7.42 -6.67 2.29
C VAL A 104 -6.79 -6.47 3.67
N HIS A 105 -5.49 -6.23 3.73
CA HIS A 105 -4.81 -6.01 5.01
C HIS A 105 -5.11 -4.63 5.55
N VAL A 106 -5.28 -4.55 6.87
CA VAL A 106 -5.53 -3.29 7.55
C VAL A 106 -4.33 -2.91 8.39
N VAL A 107 -3.86 -1.69 8.20
CA VAL A 107 -2.94 -1.00 9.10
C VAL A 107 -3.74 0.05 9.88
N PHE A 108 -3.57 0.10 11.19
CA PHE A 108 -4.20 1.13 12.00
C PHE A 108 -3.40 2.44 11.95
N ALA A 109 -4.09 3.52 11.63
CA ALA A 109 -3.58 4.88 11.56
C ALA A 109 -3.09 5.37 12.92
N ALA A 110 -2.04 6.20 12.91
CA ALA A 110 -1.40 6.72 14.13
C ALA A 110 -0.90 5.65 15.13
N GLU A 111 -0.80 4.39 14.69
CA GLU A 111 -0.29 3.27 15.48
C GLU A 111 0.93 2.62 14.82
N ARG A 112 1.78 2.00 15.63
CA ARG A 112 2.88 1.18 15.10
C ARG A 112 2.31 -0.10 14.50
N THR A 113 2.71 -0.44 13.27
CA THR A 113 2.24 -1.67 12.61
C THR A 113 2.81 -2.91 13.29
N ARG A 114 4.08 -2.85 13.72
CA ARG A 114 4.76 -3.86 14.54
C ARG A 114 5.26 -3.23 15.83
N ALA A 115 5.34 -4.02 16.89
CA ALA A 115 5.78 -3.54 18.21
C ALA A 115 7.16 -2.83 18.20
N ASN A 116 8.05 -3.23 17.29
CA ASN A 116 9.40 -2.70 17.15
C ASN A 116 9.55 -1.66 16.03
N ASP A 117 8.47 -1.24 15.35
CA ASP A 117 8.55 -0.17 14.37
C ASP A 117 8.92 1.15 15.08
N ALA A 118 9.87 1.90 14.52
CA ALA A 118 10.32 3.16 15.10
C ALA A 118 9.23 4.24 15.05
N HIS A 119 8.47 4.26 13.95
CA HIS A 119 7.44 5.26 13.65
C HIS A 119 6.05 4.62 13.57
N ALA A 120 5.04 5.39 13.93
CA ALA A 120 3.65 5.02 13.70
C ALA A 120 3.29 5.16 12.21
N ALA A 121 2.25 4.45 11.78
CA ALA A 121 1.61 4.70 10.50
C ALA A 121 1.03 6.12 10.46
N PRO A 122 0.92 6.74 9.27
CA PRO A 122 0.31 8.06 9.10
C PRO A 122 -1.17 8.08 9.53
N ASP A 123 -1.78 9.26 9.53
CA ASP A 123 -3.23 9.35 9.71
C ASP A 123 -3.96 9.11 8.38
N VAL A 124 -5.23 8.70 8.45
CA VAL A 124 -6.10 8.56 7.27
C VAL A 124 -6.34 9.88 6.52
N THR A 125 -6.00 11.03 7.11
CA THR A 125 -6.06 12.34 6.43
C THR A 125 -4.84 12.62 5.53
N ASP A 126 -3.76 11.85 5.64
CA ASP A 126 -2.56 12.00 4.83
C ASP A 126 -2.75 11.37 3.44
N PHE A 127 -3.72 11.85 2.67
CA PHE A 127 -4.09 11.27 1.37
C PHE A 127 -4.09 12.27 0.21
N GLU A 128 -4.03 11.72 -0.99
CA GLU A 128 -4.38 12.33 -2.26
C GLU A 128 -5.56 11.55 -2.87
N VAL A 129 -6.35 12.19 -3.73
CA VAL A 129 -7.48 11.53 -4.41
C VAL A 129 -6.99 11.04 -5.77
N ALA A 130 -7.13 9.73 -6.03
CA ALA A 130 -6.84 9.14 -7.32
C ALA A 130 -7.87 9.58 -8.39
N GLU A 131 -7.55 9.41 -9.67
CA GLU A 131 -8.47 9.77 -10.77
C GLU A 131 -9.80 9.02 -10.68
N GLU A 132 -9.77 7.78 -10.17
CA GLU A 132 -10.96 6.95 -9.94
C GLU A 132 -11.76 7.34 -8.69
N GLY A 133 -11.33 8.38 -7.96
CA GLY A 133 -12.07 9.03 -6.88
C GLY A 133 -11.83 8.50 -5.46
N TYR A 134 -11.08 7.41 -5.28
CA TYR A 134 -10.75 6.88 -3.97
C TYR A 134 -9.46 7.47 -3.38
N ARG A 135 -9.32 7.39 -2.05
CA ARG A 135 -8.21 7.98 -1.28
C ARG A 135 -6.98 7.08 -1.30
N VAL A 136 -5.83 7.64 -1.66
CA VAL A 136 -4.53 6.96 -1.64
C VAL A 136 -3.59 7.76 -0.74
N VAL A 137 -2.82 7.11 0.13
CA VAL A 137 -1.88 7.81 1.01
C VAL A 137 -0.92 8.69 0.19
N ASN A 138 -0.65 9.91 0.63
CA ASN A 138 0.21 10.83 -0.10
C ASN A 138 1.67 10.33 -0.16
N LEU A 139 2.44 10.85 -1.11
CA LEU A 139 3.79 10.35 -1.39
C LEU A 139 4.74 10.42 -0.17
N ARG A 140 4.66 11.49 0.63
CA ARG A 140 5.51 11.66 1.82
C ARG A 140 5.19 10.60 2.88
N ALA A 141 3.92 10.40 3.17
CA ALA A 141 3.46 9.40 4.12
C ALA A 141 3.78 7.99 3.62
N LEU A 142 3.61 7.72 2.32
CA LEU A 142 4.01 6.46 1.70
C LEU A 142 5.51 6.18 1.89
N LEU A 143 6.38 7.16 1.61
CA LEU A 143 7.83 7.04 1.78
C LEU A 143 8.19 6.68 3.23
N ILE A 144 7.59 7.38 4.21
CA ILE A 144 7.79 7.09 5.64
C ILE A 144 7.39 5.65 5.97
N MET A 145 6.24 5.19 5.46
CA MET A 145 5.79 3.81 5.67
C MET A 145 6.75 2.78 5.07
N LYS A 146 7.22 2.99 3.84
CA LYS A 146 8.19 2.09 3.18
C LYS A 146 9.52 2.03 3.93
N LEU A 147 10.06 3.19 4.31
CA LEU A 147 11.30 3.26 5.06
C LEU A 147 11.14 2.73 6.48
N THR A 148 9.97 2.81 7.10
CA THR A 148 9.71 2.23 8.43
C THR A 148 9.65 0.70 8.37
N ALA A 149 8.91 0.14 7.40
CA ALA A 149 8.79 -1.31 7.22
C ALA A 149 10.09 -1.96 6.72
N PHE A 150 10.81 -1.27 5.83
CA PHE A 150 12.14 -1.59 5.33
C PHE A 150 12.35 -3.05 4.90
N ARG A 151 11.33 -3.69 4.33
CA ARG A 151 11.47 -5.02 3.71
C ARG A 151 12.10 -4.83 2.33
N ARG A 152 12.68 -5.90 1.77
CA ARG A 152 13.26 -5.86 0.42
C ARG A 152 12.30 -5.29 -0.65
N LYS A 153 11.02 -5.65 -0.60
CA LYS A 153 10.01 -5.08 -1.52
C LYS A 153 9.79 -3.57 -1.32
N ASP A 154 9.92 -3.09 -0.08
CA ASP A 154 9.77 -1.66 0.21
C ASP A 154 11.01 -0.87 -0.22
N GLN A 155 12.21 -1.46 -0.11
CA GLN A 155 13.45 -0.88 -0.64
C GLN A 155 13.34 -0.70 -2.16
N VAL A 156 12.93 -1.73 -2.90
CA VAL A 156 12.71 -1.64 -4.35
C VAL A 156 11.70 -0.56 -4.72
N HIS A 157 10.57 -0.44 -4.01
CA HIS A 157 9.63 0.66 -4.26
C HIS A 157 10.26 2.05 -4.07
N VAL A 158 11.19 2.20 -3.12
CA VAL A 158 11.88 3.47 -2.89
C VAL A 158 12.97 3.70 -3.94
N GLU A 159 13.63 2.64 -4.44
CA GLU A 159 14.52 2.71 -5.62
C GLU A 159 13.74 3.24 -6.83
N ASP A 160 12.58 2.66 -7.13
CA ASP A 160 11.72 3.12 -8.24
C ASP A 160 11.35 4.61 -8.09
N MET A 161 11.02 5.07 -6.86
CA MET A 161 10.74 6.49 -6.57
C MET A 161 11.96 7.39 -6.77
N LEU A 162 13.17 6.91 -6.49
CA LEU A 162 14.41 7.65 -6.65
C LEU A 162 14.79 7.75 -8.13
N GLU A 163 14.70 6.66 -8.89
CA GLU A 163 14.98 6.61 -10.33
C GLU A 163 14.08 7.58 -11.11
N LEU A 164 12.81 7.66 -10.73
CA LEU A 164 11.83 8.59 -11.31
C LEU A 164 11.89 10.02 -10.73
N ASN A 165 12.89 10.34 -9.90
CA ASN A 165 13.07 11.65 -9.27
C ASN A 165 11.83 12.15 -8.49
N MET A 166 11.04 11.23 -7.92
CA MET A 166 9.77 11.55 -7.26
C MET A 166 9.94 12.18 -5.88
N LEU A 167 11.17 12.23 -5.33
CA LEU A 167 11.44 12.65 -3.95
C LEU A 167 12.14 14.03 -3.90
N PRO A 168 11.40 15.14 -3.74
CA PRO A 168 11.98 16.48 -3.61
C PRO A 168 12.97 16.58 -2.44
N ARG A 169 13.96 17.46 -2.59
CA ARG A 169 15.00 17.67 -1.56
C ARG A 169 14.40 18.11 -0.23
N GLU A 170 13.37 18.95 -0.25
CA GLU A 170 12.67 19.45 0.93
C GLU A 170 11.95 18.32 1.66
N MET A 171 11.32 17.40 0.92
CA MET A 171 10.66 16.22 1.49
C MET A 171 11.68 15.33 2.20
N VAL A 172 12.79 15.04 1.53
CA VAL A 172 13.88 14.25 2.11
C VAL A 172 14.45 14.96 3.34
N ALA A 173 14.65 16.28 3.30
CA ALA A 173 15.16 17.08 4.42
C ALA A 173 14.28 16.97 5.68
N GLN A 174 12.97 16.74 5.54
CA GLN A 174 12.04 16.60 6.66
C GLN A 174 11.92 15.17 7.22
N LEU A 175 12.64 14.19 6.67
CA LEU A 175 12.61 12.83 7.21
C LEU A 175 13.28 12.73 8.59
N PRO A 176 12.76 11.90 9.50
CA PRO A 176 13.48 11.48 10.70
C PRO A 176 14.88 10.95 10.37
N ALA A 177 15.84 11.16 11.27
CA ALA A 177 17.25 10.85 11.01
C ALA A 177 17.49 9.35 10.71
N ASP A 178 16.76 8.47 11.38
CA ASP A 178 16.82 7.03 11.17
C ASP A 178 16.23 6.60 9.82
N LEU A 179 15.13 7.24 9.38
CA LEU A 179 14.55 6.98 8.05
C LEU A 179 15.43 7.55 6.93
N ARG A 180 16.10 8.69 7.16
CA ARG A 180 17.08 9.25 6.22
C ARG A 180 18.27 8.31 6.05
N ALA A 181 18.79 7.74 7.15
CA ALA A 181 19.87 6.75 7.08
C ALA A 181 19.48 5.53 6.24
N ARG A 182 18.23 5.04 6.38
CA ARG A 182 17.67 3.97 5.56
C ARG A 182 17.53 4.35 4.08
N LEU A 183 17.13 5.59 3.79
CA LEU A 183 17.09 6.09 2.41
C LEU A 183 18.49 6.16 1.79
N ASP A 184 19.49 6.60 2.57
CA ASP A 184 20.88 6.66 2.12
C ASP A 184 21.49 5.27 1.92
N GLU A 185 21.09 4.27 2.73
CA GLU A 185 21.44 2.86 2.50
C GLU A 185 20.95 2.36 1.14
N ILE A 186 19.69 2.67 0.79
CA ILE A 186 19.11 2.31 -0.52
C ILE A 186 19.89 3.00 -1.65
N ARG A 187 20.17 4.30 -1.52
CA ARG A 187 20.97 5.04 -2.53
C ARG A 187 22.35 4.44 -2.73
N ALA A 188 22.99 3.97 -1.66
CA ALA A 188 24.29 3.33 -1.74
C ALA A 188 24.24 1.95 -2.40
N SER A 189 23.11 1.23 -2.32
CA SER A 189 22.92 -0.07 -2.99
C SER A 189 22.50 0.05 -4.45
N MET A 190 21.92 1.18 -4.85
CA MET A 190 21.64 1.47 -6.26
C MET A 190 22.98 1.52 -7.02
N ARG A 191 23.18 0.58 -7.95
CA ARG A 191 24.33 0.65 -8.85
C ARG A 191 24.12 1.85 -9.77
N PRO A 192 25.16 2.63 -10.10
CA PRO A 192 25.08 3.47 -11.28
C PRO A 192 24.77 2.54 -12.45
N GLU A 193 23.75 2.86 -13.24
CA GLU A 193 23.53 2.18 -14.51
C GLU A 193 24.85 2.22 -15.27
N ALA A 194 25.36 1.04 -15.65
CA ALA A 194 26.46 1.00 -16.59
C ALA A 194 25.88 1.55 -17.89
N ASP A 195 26.29 2.75 -18.28
CA ASP A 195 25.99 3.33 -19.60
C ASP A 195 26.15 2.22 -20.65
N GLY A 196 25.04 1.86 -21.28
CA GLY A 196 24.97 0.88 -22.36
C GLY A 196 25.59 1.41 -23.65
#